data_AF-A0AA97PP84-F1
#
_entry.id   AF-A0AA97PP84-F1
#
_cell.length_a   1.000
_cell.length_b   1.000
_cell.length_c   1.000
_cell.angle_alpha   90.00
_cell.angle_beta   90.00
_cell.angle_gamma   90.00
#
_symmetry.space_group_name_H-M   'P 1'
#
loop_
_entity.id
_entity.type
_entity.pdbx_description
1 polymer ?
#
loop_
_entity_poly.entity_id
_entity_poly.type
_entity_poly.pdbx_seq_one_letter_code
_entity_poly.pdbx_strand_id
1 'polypeptide(L)'
;EMIMLDGTMFQMKSDGSTVPISASPESTANDDGTEPMISPFATVTRFEPTVHDDSVSFSSKESLAEKLTQMLPGTRNIFMAFRADGVFNLTVRTAAGQQCPREKLVAVSSRQTTHTFEKERGTIVGFRSPAFSHGINVAGDHIHFISDDRKRGGHVLSLDTGEGSVSLGVAPISKVHLQLPVDDEEYNDAELKLDSEGINAVEG
;
A
#
# COMPACT_ATOMS: atom_id res chain seq x y z
N GLU A 1 7.97 0.82 -4.08
CA GLU A 1 6.54 0.63 -3.70
C GLU A 1 5.67 0.45 -4.93
N MET A 2 4.48 -0.13 -4.77
CA MET A 2 3.49 -0.28 -5.84
C MET A 2 2.13 0.22 -5.37
N ILE A 3 1.39 0.93 -6.23
CA ILE A 3 -0.01 1.29 -5.98
C ILE A 3 -0.84 1.00 -7.23
N MET A 4 -2.04 0.44 -7.04
CA MET A 4 -3.01 0.27 -8.11
C MET A 4 -4.18 1.22 -7.87
N LEU A 5 -4.47 2.04 -8.87
CA LEU A 5 -5.53 3.05 -8.82
C LEU A 5 -6.30 3.03 -10.14
N ASP A 6 -7.62 2.89 -10.05
CA ASP A 6 -8.54 2.92 -11.20
C ASP A 6 -8.12 2.00 -12.35
N GLY A 7 -7.67 0.79 -11.99
CA GLY A 7 -7.21 -0.24 -12.94
C GLY A 7 -5.79 -0.03 -13.49
N THR A 8 -5.12 1.05 -13.13
CA THR A 8 -3.72 1.31 -13.53
C THR A 8 -2.78 1.02 -12.37
N MET A 9 -1.69 0.29 -12.64
CA MET A 9 -0.65 0.01 -11.66
C MET A 9 0.51 0.97 -11.84
N PHE A 10 1.11 1.44 -10.73
CA PHE A 10 2.26 2.33 -10.73
C PHE A 10 3.36 1.78 -9.82
N GLN A 11 4.61 1.85 -10.29
CA GLN A 11 5.80 1.63 -9.48
C GLN A 11 6.33 2.97 -8.98
N MET A 12 6.51 3.11 -7.68
CA MET A 12 7.20 4.24 -7.05
C MET A 12 8.62 3.80 -6.69
N LYS A 13 9.60 4.45 -7.33
CA LYS A 13 11.03 4.11 -7.28
C LYS A 13 11.74 4.87 -6.17
N SER A 14 12.89 4.35 -5.75
CA SER A 14 13.74 4.96 -4.71
C SER A 14 14.35 6.30 -5.11
N ASP A 15 14.35 6.66 -6.39
CA ASP A 15 14.74 7.99 -6.87
C ASP A 15 13.61 9.03 -6.77
N GLY A 16 12.45 8.64 -6.20
CA GLY A 16 11.27 9.48 -6.03
C GLY A 16 10.36 9.55 -7.25
N SER A 17 10.75 8.93 -8.38
CA SER A 17 9.92 8.88 -9.58
C SER A 17 8.83 7.83 -9.48
N THR A 18 7.70 8.08 -10.14
CA THR A 18 6.61 7.12 -10.30
C THR A 18 6.44 6.80 -11.78
N VAL A 19 6.37 5.50 -12.11
CA VAL A 19 6.20 5.02 -13.49
C VAL A 19 4.99 4.10 -13.59
N PRO A 20 4.13 4.23 -14.61
CA PRO A 20 3.05 3.27 -14.83
C PRO A 20 3.63 1.92 -15.23
N ILE A 21 2.97 0.85 -14.81
CA ILE A 21 3.29 -0.53 -15.18
C ILE A 21 2.23 -1.00 -16.16
N SER A 22 2.64 -1.30 -17.39
CA SER A 22 1.79 -1.99 -18.36
C SER A 22 1.72 -3.46 -17.99
N ALA A 23 0.65 -3.86 -17.29
CA ALA A 23 0.36 -5.27 -17.08
C ALA A 23 -0.18 -5.88 -18.38
N SER A 24 0.65 -6.63 -19.10
CA SER A 24 0.16 -7.52 -20.16
C SER A 24 0.15 -8.95 -19.61
N PRO A 25 -1.03 -9.52 -19.30
CA PRO A 25 -1.14 -10.84 -18.68
C PRO A 25 -0.61 -11.99 -19.54
N GLU A 26 -0.32 -11.75 -20.82
CA GLU A 26 0.19 -12.75 -21.76
C GLU A 26 1.64 -12.51 -22.20
N SER A 27 2.28 -11.44 -21.72
CA SER A 27 3.59 -11.07 -22.22
C SER A 27 4.72 -11.62 -21.35
N THR A 28 5.56 -12.47 -21.94
CA THR A 28 6.82 -12.94 -21.36
C THR A 28 7.94 -11.89 -21.47
N ALA A 29 7.61 -10.66 -21.88
CA ALA A 29 8.50 -9.51 -21.97
C ALA A 29 7.68 -8.22 -21.89
N ASN A 30 8.19 -7.15 -21.30
CA ASN A 30 7.59 -5.82 -21.44
C ASN A 30 7.74 -5.33 -22.90
N ASP A 31 6.98 -4.31 -23.33
CA ASP A 31 7.05 -3.75 -24.70
C ASP A 31 8.45 -3.25 -25.10
N ASP A 32 9.36 -3.06 -24.13
CA ASP A 32 10.76 -2.66 -24.31
C ASP A 32 11.77 -3.83 -24.32
N GLY A 33 11.29 -5.08 -24.28
CA GLY A 33 12.12 -6.28 -24.28
C GLY A 33 12.73 -6.67 -22.93
N THR A 34 12.34 -6.02 -21.84
CA THR A 34 12.74 -6.41 -20.48
C THR A 34 11.88 -7.55 -19.93
N GLU A 35 12.40 -8.31 -18.96
CA GLU A 35 11.63 -9.37 -18.27
C GLU A 35 10.33 -8.80 -17.66
N PRO A 36 9.23 -9.57 -17.66
CA PRO A 36 7.95 -9.11 -17.15
C PRO A 36 8.09 -8.71 -15.68
N MET A 37 7.47 -7.58 -15.32
CA MET A 37 7.53 -7.12 -13.93
C MET A 37 6.74 -8.07 -13.03
N ILE A 38 7.44 -8.72 -12.10
CA ILE A 38 6.86 -9.59 -11.09
C ILE A 38 6.68 -8.85 -9.77
N SER A 39 5.62 -9.19 -9.04
CA SER A 39 5.37 -8.69 -7.69
C SER A 39 5.48 -9.84 -6.69
N PRO A 40 6.38 -9.77 -5.69
CA PRO A 40 6.48 -10.80 -4.66
C PRO A 40 5.33 -10.72 -3.64
N PHE A 41 4.64 -9.57 -3.58
CA PHE A 41 3.51 -9.34 -2.69
C PHE A 41 2.65 -8.17 -3.19
N ALA A 42 1.34 -8.40 -3.27
CA ALA A 42 0.36 -7.36 -3.56
C ALA A 42 -0.98 -7.67 -2.87
N THR A 43 -1.67 -6.62 -2.43
CA THR A 43 -3.07 -6.69 -2.01
C THR A 43 -3.89 -5.79 -2.92
N VAL A 44 -4.88 -6.35 -3.61
CA VAL A 44 -5.73 -5.62 -4.56
C VAL A 44 -7.19 -6.00 -4.37
N THR A 45 -8.10 -5.08 -4.72
CA THR A 45 -9.53 -5.34 -4.75
C THR A 45 -10.21 -4.51 -5.85
N ARG A 46 -11.39 -4.95 -6.29
CA ARG A 46 -12.29 -4.08 -7.05
C ARG A 46 -13.04 -3.23 -6.04
N PHE A 47 -12.56 -2.02 -5.83
CA PHE A 47 -13.06 -1.15 -4.76
C PHE A 47 -14.39 -0.50 -5.15
N GLU A 48 -15.39 -0.66 -4.28
CA GLU A 48 -16.68 0.01 -4.34
C GLU A 48 -17.06 0.42 -2.90
N PRO A 49 -17.02 1.73 -2.56
CA PRO A 49 -17.25 2.17 -1.19
C PRO A 49 -18.70 1.91 -0.77
N THR A 50 -18.88 1.27 0.40
CA THR A 50 -20.22 1.09 1.00
C THR A 50 -20.62 2.26 1.89
N VAL A 51 -19.63 3.00 2.38
CA VAL A 51 -19.78 4.24 3.16
C VAL A 51 -18.84 5.27 2.56
N HIS A 52 -19.31 6.50 2.46
CA HIS A 52 -18.58 7.61 1.86
C HIS A 52 -18.91 8.92 2.57
N ASP A 53 -17.90 9.77 2.74
CA ASP A 53 -18.02 11.12 3.32
C ASP A 53 -17.06 12.05 2.57
N ASP A 54 -17.58 13.15 2.02
CA ASP A 54 -16.82 14.12 1.23
C ASP A 54 -16.03 15.13 2.08
N SER A 55 -16.20 15.11 3.40
CA SER A 55 -15.63 16.12 4.29
C SER A 55 -15.04 15.53 5.56
N VAL A 56 -14.09 14.61 5.41
CA VAL A 56 -13.34 14.03 6.54
C VAL A 56 -12.04 14.79 6.79
N SER A 57 -11.79 15.18 8.03
CA SER A 57 -10.51 15.72 8.49
C SER A 57 -9.86 14.81 9.54
N PHE A 58 -8.54 14.73 9.51
CA PHE A 58 -7.73 13.96 10.46
C PHE A 58 -6.35 14.59 10.61
N SER A 59 -5.75 14.43 11.78
CA SER A 59 -4.48 15.07 12.16
C SER A 59 -3.29 14.09 12.21
N SER A 60 -3.52 12.80 11.95
CA SER A 60 -2.51 11.72 12.01
C SER A 60 -3.04 10.41 11.41
N LYS A 61 -2.16 9.40 11.25
CA LYS A 61 -2.55 8.03 10.88
C LYS A 61 -3.56 7.44 11.88
N GLU A 62 -3.36 7.68 13.17
CA GLU A 62 -4.21 7.16 14.24
C GLU A 62 -5.60 7.79 14.17
N SER A 63 -5.70 9.10 13.95
CA SER A 63 -7.00 9.76 13.81
C SER A 63 -7.72 9.35 12.51
N LEU A 64 -7.01 9.09 11.41
CA LEU A 64 -7.59 8.43 10.23
C LEU A 64 -8.11 7.03 10.61
N ALA A 65 -7.33 6.25 11.36
CA ALA A 65 -7.71 4.92 11.79
C ALA A 65 -8.99 4.92 12.66
N GLU A 66 -9.14 5.93 13.52
CA GLU A 66 -10.36 6.17 14.29
C GLU A 66 -11.55 6.51 13.39
N LYS A 67 -11.37 7.38 12.39
CA LYS A 67 -12.42 7.73 11.42
C LYS A 67 -12.90 6.50 10.65
N LEU A 68 -11.99 5.66 10.17
CA LEU A 68 -12.33 4.39 9.50
C LEU A 68 -13.17 3.48 10.40
N THR A 69 -12.82 3.41 11.69
CA THR A 69 -13.57 2.61 12.70
C THR A 69 -14.97 3.17 12.94
N GLN A 70 -15.11 4.50 12.95
CA GLN A 70 -16.39 5.18 13.12
C GLN A 70 -17.29 5.01 11.89
N MET A 71 -16.73 5.06 10.68
CA MET A 71 -17.47 4.90 9.43
C MET A 71 -17.97 3.45 9.21
N LEU A 72 -17.21 2.45 9.69
CA LEU A 72 -17.58 1.04 9.58
C LEU A 72 -17.41 0.31 10.93
N PRO A 73 -18.33 0.52 11.89
CA PRO A 73 -18.27 -0.16 13.18
C PRO A 73 -18.51 -1.67 13.04
N GLY A 74 -18.02 -2.46 14.00
CA GLY A 74 -18.21 -3.91 14.02
C GLY A 74 -17.31 -4.70 13.05
N THR A 75 -16.29 -4.07 12.47
CA THR A 75 -15.40 -4.67 11.45
C THR A 75 -14.03 -5.11 11.99
N ARG A 76 -13.85 -5.22 13.31
CA ARG A 76 -12.54 -5.54 13.94
C ARG A 76 -11.85 -6.79 13.37
N ASN A 77 -12.64 -7.80 12.99
CA ASN A 77 -12.15 -9.07 12.44
C ASN A 77 -12.51 -9.24 10.95
N ILE A 78 -12.82 -8.15 10.25
CA ILE A 78 -13.16 -8.13 8.83
C ILE A 78 -12.12 -7.23 8.15
N PHE A 79 -11.65 -7.63 6.97
CA PHE A 79 -10.76 -6.76 6.19
C PHE A 79 -11.52 -5.51 5.75
N MET A 80 -10.83 -4.42 5.51
CA MET A 80 -11.44 -3.20 4.99
C MET A 80 -10.52 -2.60 3.93
N ALA A 81 -11.11 -2.07 2.86
CA ALA A 81 -10.42 -1.25 1.88
C ALA A 81 -10.95 0.18 1.99
N PHE A 82 -10.08 1.15 1.74
CA PHE A 82 -10.48 2.55 1.73
C PHE A 82 -9.66 3.35 0.72
N ARG A 83 -10.27 4.45 0.27
CA ARG A 83 -9.68 5.42 -0.64
C ARG A 83 -9.96 6.81 -0.10
N ALA A 84 -8.93 7.64 0.00
CA ALA A 84 -9.07 9.05 0.33
C ALA A 84 -8.52 9.92 -0.81
N ASP A 85 -9.30 10.88 -1.28
CA ASP A 85 -8.89 11.82 -2.33
C ASP A 85 -8.96 13.24 -1.78
N GLY A 86 -7.87 14.00 -1.94
CA GLY A 86 -7.81 15.36 -1.42
C GLY A 86 -6.41 15.93 -1.34
N VAL A 87 -6.22 16.83 -0.38
CA VAL A 87 -4.94 17.52 -0.14
C VAL A 87 -4.43 17.10 1.23
N PHE A 88 -3.16 16.72 1.28
CA PHE A 88 -2.53 16.17 2.48
C PHE A 88 -1.19 16.85 2.76
N ASN A 89 -0.80 16.92 4.02
CA ASN A 89 0.60 16.96 4.41
C ASN A 89 1.00 15.53 4.75
N LEU A 90 2.09 15.03 4.17
CA LEU A 90 2.43 13.62 4.35
C LEU A 90 3.92 13.35 4.21
N THR A 91 4.37 12.27 4.86
CA THR A 91 5.70 11.69 4.67
C THR A 91 5.52 10.28 4.12
N VAL A 92 6.17 9.99 2.99
CA VAL A 92 6.24 8.64 2.41
C VAL A 92 7.64 8.08 2.46
N ARG A 93 7.75 6.75 2.44
CA ARG A 93 8.98 6.03 2.06
C ARG A 93 8.82 5.35 0.71
N THR A 94 9.96 5.10 0.07
CA THR A 94 10.11 4.10 -0.98
C THR A 94 11.23 3.15 -0.61
N ALA A 95 10.93 1.84 -0.58
CA ALA A 95 11.94 0.82 -0.39
C ALA A 95 13.00 0.87 -1.51
N ALA A 96 14.25 0.59 -1.14
CA ALA A 96 15.29 0.33 -2.12
C ALA A 96 15.06 -1.01 -2.83
N GLY A 97 15.71 -1.22 -3.97
CA GLY A 97 15.85 -2.55 -4.54
C GLY A 97 16.75 -3.44 -3.67
N GLN A 98 16.53 -4.76 -3.74
CA GLN A 98 17.50 -5.72 -3.22
C GLN A 98 18.84 -5.54 -3.93
N GLN A 99 19.95 -5.66 -3.19
CA GLN A 99 21.30 -5.61 -3.76
C GLN A 99 21.89 -7.01 -3.97
N CYS A 100 21.32 -8.02 -3.34
CA CYS A 100 21.66 -9.43 -3.53
C CYS A 100 20.42 -10.32 -3.37
N PRO A 101 20.43 -11.54 -3.94
CA PRO A 101 19.34 -12.49 -3.75
C PRO A 101 19.08 -12.75 -2.27
N ARG A 102 17.80 -12.83 -1.87
CA ARG A 102 17.34 -13.12 -0.50
C ARG A 102 17.75 -12.10 0.56
N GLU A 103 18.03 -10.88 0.14
CA GLU A 103 18.25 -9.81 1.10
C GLU A 103 16.99 -9.58 1.93
N LYS A 104 17.13 -9.62 3.26
CA LYS A 104 16.02 -9.47 4.21
C LYS A 104 15.36 -8.11 4.07
N LEU A 105 14.02 -8.07 4.19
CA LEU A 105 13.24 -6.85 4.05
C LEU A 105 13.68 -5.73 5.02
N VAL A 106 14.08 -6.06 6.25
CA VAL A 106 14.64 -5.10 7.22
C VAL A 106 15.93 -4.45 6.70
N ALA A 107 16.81 -5.23 6.05
CA ALA A 107 18.04 -4.69 5.46
C ALA A 107 17.73 -3.81 4.24
N VAL A 108 16.80 -4.20 3.39
CA VAL A 108 16.32 -3.39 2.26
C VAL A 108 15.74 -2.06 2.74
N SER A 109 14.91 -2.11 3.79
CA SER A 109 14.20 -0.95 4.35
C SER A 109 15.13 0.01 5.08
N SER A 110 16.26 -0.47 5.60
CA SER A 110 17.30 0.40 6.18
C SER A 110 17.88 1.41 5.16
N ARG A 111 17.68 1.15 3.86
CA ARG A 111 18.10 2.01 2.75
C ARG A 111 16.91 2.67 2.04
N GLN A 112 15.74 2.70 2.68
CA GLN A 112 14.57 3.39 2.14
C GLN A 112 14.85 4.88 1.95
N THR A 113 14.19 5.49 0.97
CA THR A 113 14.22 6.93 0.77
C THR A 113 12.91 7.53 1.24
N THR A 114 12.99 8.57 2.08
CA THR A 114 11.84 9.26 2.64
C THR A 114 11.64 10.60 1.95
N HIS A 115 10.39 10.94 1.64
CA HIS A 115 10.00 12.23 1.08
C HIS A 115 8.83 12.82 1.87
N THR A 116 8.92 14.10 2.21
CA THR A 116 7.84 14.85 2.84
C THR A 116 7.25 15.84 1.84
N PHE A 117 5.93 15.88 1.78
CA PHE A 117 5.16 16.77 0.93
C PHE A 117 4.18 17.58 1.77
N GLU A 118 4.07 18.87 1.47
CA GLU A 118 3.13 19.78 2.10
C GLU A 118 2.08 20.20 1.08
N LYS A 119 0.80 20.19 1.49
CA LYS A 119 -0.35 20.56 0.66
C LYS A 119 -0.35 19.84 -0.70
N GLU A 120 0.06 18.57 -0.70
CA GLU A 120 0.13 17.76 -1.90
C GLU A 120 -1.25 17.17 -2.20
N ARG A 121 -1.72 17.36 -3.43
CA ARG A 121 -2.99 16.78 -3.89
C ARG A 121 -2.75 15.39 -4.46
N GLY A 122 -3.58 14.44 -4.06
CA GLY A 122 -3.49 13.09 -4.59
C GLY A 122 -4.52 12.14 -3.99
N THR A 123 -4.22 10.86 -4.11
CA THR A 123 -5.05 9.76 -3.66
C THR A 123 -4.26 8.86 -2.71
N ILE A 124 -4.89 8.51 -1.59
CA ILE A 124 -4.46 7.43 -0.69
C ILE A 124 -5.32 6.21 -0.96
N VAL A 125 -4.68 5.06 -1.09
CA VAL A 125 -5.35 3.74 -1.12
C VAL A 125 -4.80 2.92 0.03
N GLY A 126 -5.69 2.28 0.77
CA GLY A 126 -5.30 1.48 1.93
C GLY A 126 -6.14 0.24 2.16
N PHE A 127 -5.54 -0.69 2.90
CA PHE A 127 -6.20 -1.86 3.44
C PHE A 127 -5.99 -1.90 4.95
N ARG A 128 -7.06 -2.22 5.68
CA ARG A 128 -7.00 -2.63 7.08
C ARG A 128 -7.12 -4.14 7.18
N SER A 129 -6.09 -4.79 7.68
CA SER A 129 -6.10 -6.24 7.90
C SER A 129 -6.33 -6.59 9.38
N PRO A 130 -7.17 -7.59 9.71
CA PRO A 130 -7.35 -8.08 11.06
C PRO A 130 -6.05 -8.61 11.69
N ALA A 131 -5.95 -8.57 13.02
CA ALA A 131 -4.76 -9.06 13.73
C ALA A 131 -4.45 -10.54 13.46
N PHE A 132 -5.47 -11.38 13.25
CA PHE A 132 -5.27 -12.81 12.99
C PHE A 132 -4.58 -13.10 11.64
N SER A 133 -4.56 -12.15 10.71
CA SER A 133 -3.93 -12.32 9.40
C SER A 133 -2.49 -11.82 9.35
N HIS A 134 -1.92 -11.40 10.49
CA HIS A 134 -0.54 -10.93 10.54
C HIS A 134 0.43 -12.03 10.08
N GLY A 135 1.32 -11.71 9.15
CA GLY A 135 2.24 -12.66 8.51
C GLY A 135 1.76 -13.18 7.16
N ILE A 136 0.44 -13.21 6.91
CA ILE A 136 -0.12 -13.33 5.54
C ILE A 136 -0.25 -11.94 4.92
N ASN A 137 -0.65 -10.96 5.74
CA ASN A 137 -0.71 -9.54 5.39
C ASN A 137 -0.13 -8.69 6.54
N VAL A 138 -0.02 -7.39 6.32
CA VAL A 138 0.33 -6.41 7.37
C VAL A 138 -0.93 -6.12 8.18
N ALA A 139 -0.88 -6.37 9.49
CA ALA A 139 -2.02 -6.14 10.38
C ALA A 139 -2.18 -4.66 10.68
N GLY A 140 -3.42 -4.17 10.77
CA GLY A 140 -3.69 -2.74 10.88
C GLY A 140 -3.77 -2.07 9.51
N ASP A 141 -3.59 -0.74 9.49
CA ASP A 141 -3.74 0.10 8.30
C ASP A 141 -2.43 0.18 7.50
N HIS A 142 -2.45 -0.39 6.30
CA HIS A 142 -1.36 -0.30 5.33
C HIS A 142 -1.82 0.60 4.17
N ILE A 143 -1.15 1.76 4.01
CA ILE A 143 -1.58 2.84 3.12
C ILE A 143 -0.46 3.34 2.22
N HIS A 144 -0.77 3.47 0.94
CA HIS A 144 0.09 4.10 -0.06
C HIS A 144 -0.55 5.40 -0.58
N PHE A 145 0.29 6.34 -1.00
CA PHE A 145 -0.10 7.61 -1.60
C PHE A 145 0.42 7.74 -3.04
N ILE A 146 -0.36 8.36 -3.92
CA ILE A 146 0.07 8.82 -5.24
C ILE A 146 -0.49 10.22 -5.53
N SER A 147 0.39 11.12 -5.96
CA SER A 147 0.03 12.48 -6.40
C SER A 147 -0.89 12.49 -7.62
N ASP A 148 -1.67 13.55 -7.80
CA ASP A 148 -2.61 13.71 -8.92
C ASP A 148 -1.92 13.68 -10.29
N ASP A 149 -0.72 14.25 -10.38
CA ASP A 149 0.09 14.22 -11.60
C ASP A 149 0.79 12.87 -11.85
N ARG A 150 0.62 11.92 -10.92
CA ARG A 150 1.17 10.55 -10.94
C ARG A 150 2.69 10.51 -10.98
N LYS A 151 3.38 11.55 -10.52
CA LYS A 151 4.87 11.61 -10.57
C LYS A 151 5.53 11.21 -9.26
N ARG A 152 4.83 11.33 -8.15
CA ARG A 152 5.36 11.14 -6.78
C ARG A 152 4.39 10.31 -5.94
N GLY A 153 4.94 9.51 -5.03
CA GLY A 153 4.16 8.65 -4.15
C GLY A 153 5.05 7.80 -3.25
N GLY A 154 4.42 6.97 -2.43
CA GLY A 154 5.10 5.93 -1.66
C GLY A 154 4.24 5.33 -0.55
N HIS A 155 4.87 4.55 0.30
CA HIS A 155 4.27 4.01 1.53
C HIS A 155 4.18 5.11 2.58
N VAL A 156 2.99 5.33 3.14
CA VAL A 156 2.74 6.49 4.02
C VAL A 156 3.22 6.21 5.45
N LEU A 157 4.20 6.99 5.89
CA LEU A 157 4.73 6.98 7.25
C LEU A 157 3.94 7.91 8.18
N SER A 158 3.53 9.08 7.68
CA SER A 158 2.72 10.05 8.42
C SER A 158 1.84 10.85 7.47
N LEU A 159 0.69 11.31 7.94
CA LEU A 159 -0.19 12.19 7.18
C LEU A 159 -1.16 12.99 8.07
N ASP A 160 -1.60 14.13 7.56
CA ASP A 160 -2.72 14.93 8.06
C ASP A 160 -3.41 15.70 6.92
N THR A 161 -4.61 16.22 7.18
CA THR A 161 -5.37 17.04 6.23
C THR A 161 -5.17 18.55 6.43
N GLY A 162 -4.30 18.97 7.36
CA GLY A 162 -4.17 20.36 7.79
C GLY A 162 -5.49 20.96 8.24
N GLU A 163 -5.80 22.16 7.75
CA GLU A 163 -7.09 22.84 7.97
C GLU A 163 -8.20 22.38 6.99
N GLY A 164 -7.88 21.49 6.06
CA GLY A 164 -8.80 21.00 5.04
C GLY A 164 -9.50 19.69 5.41
N SER A 165 -10.32 19.22 4.48
CA SER A 165 -10.95 17.91 4.50
C SER A 165 -10.76 17.19 3.17
N VAL A 166 -11.00 15.88 3.18
CA VAL A 166 -10.86 14.98 2.03
C VAL A 166 -12.11 14.14 1.84
N SER A 167 -12.32 13.66 0.62
CA SER A 167 -13.32 12.62 0.35
C SER A 167 -12.76 11.28 0.79
N LEU A 168 -13.51 10.52 1.59
CA LEU A 168 -13.12 9.22 2.12
C LEU A 168 -14.22 8.19 1.81
N GLY A 169 -13.88 7.19 1.02
CA GLY A 169 -14.71 6.01 0.76
C GLY A 169 -14.17 4.79 1.49
N VAL A 170 -15.06 3.96 2.04
CA VAL A 170 -14.70 2.79 2.85
C VAL A 170 -15.61 1.59 2.53
N ALA A 171 -15.04 0.39 2.42
CA ALA A 171 -15.77 -0.84 2.17
C ALA A 171 -15.26 -2.01 3.03
N PRO A 172 -16.15 -2.83 3.64
CA PRO A 172 -15.75 -4.07 4.28
C PRO A 172 -15.47 -5.16 3.24
N ILE A 173 -14.43 -5.95 3.47
CA ILE A 173 -13.99 -7.05 2.63
C ILE A 173 -14.18 -8.36 3.43
N SER A 174 -15.26 -9.08 3.12
CA SER A 174 -15.63 -10.34 3.80
C SER A 174 -15.13 -11.59 3.10
N LYS A 175 -14.51 -11.45 1.91
CA LYS A 175 -13.94 -12.54 1.13
C LYS A 175 -12.50 -12.18 0.78
N VAL A 176 -11.58 -13.07 1.13
CA VAL A 176 -10.16 -12.94 0.82
C VAL A 176 -9.75 -14.12 -0.04
N HIS A 177 -9.07 -13.84 -1.15
CA HIS A 177 -8.42 -14.83 -1.99
C HIS A 177 -6.92 -14.70 -1.80
N LEU A 178 -6.28 -15.78 -1.33
CA LEU A 178 -4.83 -15.86 -1.21
C LEU A 178 -4.31 -16.68 -2.38
N GLN A 179 -3.54 -16.04 -3.24
CA GLN A 179 -2.81 -16.70 -4.32
C GLN A 179 -1.37 -16.92 -3.85
N LEU A 180 -0.97 -18.18 -3.78
CA LEU A 180 0.40 -18.56 -3.44
C LEU A 180 1.24 -18.63 -4.73
N PRO A 181 2.53 -18.25 -4.70
CA PRO A 181 3.46 -18.57 -5.77
C PRO A 181 3.50 -20.08 -5.98
N VAL A 182 3.28 -20.51 -7.23
CA VAL A 182 3.41 -21.90 -7.67
C VAL A 182 4.52 -21.97 -8.70
N ASP A 183 5.15 -23.14 -8.84
CA ASP A 183 6.32 -23.33 -9.71
C ASP A 183 7.52 -22.40 -9.37
N ASP A 184 7.60 -22.00 -8.10
CA ASP A 184 8.66 -21.16 -7.53
C ASP A 184 9.43 -21.96 -6.46
N GLU A 185 10.63 -22.44 -6.80
CA GLU A 185 11.48 -23.20 -5.87
C GLU A 185 11.93 -22.34 -4.68
N GLU A 186 12.13 -21.04 -4.87
CA GLU A 186 12.54 -20.15 -3.79
C GLU A 186 11.44 -19.98 -2.75
N TYR A 187 10.18 -19.86 -3.19
CA TYR A 187 9.03 -19.84 -2.29
C TYR A 187 8.84 -21.18 -1.58
N ASN A 188 8.99 -22.30 -2.29
CA ASN A 188 8.83 -23.65 -1.71
C ASN A 188 9.92 -23.98 -0.67
N ASP A 189 11.15 -23.52 -0.87
CA ASP A 189 12.27 -23.76 0.04
C ASP A 189 12.31 -22.74 1.21
N ALA A 190 11.49 -21.68 1.16
CA ALA A 190 11.50 -20.63 2.18
C ALA A 190 10.98 -21.14 3.53
N GLU A 191 11.72 -20.85 4.61
CA GLU A 191 11.26 -21.10 5.97
C GLU A 191 10.34 -19.96 6.45
N LEU A 192 9.03 -20.11 6.19
CA LEU A 192 8.03 -19.09 6.50
C LEU A 192 7.62 -19.13 8.00
N LYS A 193 8.41 -18.43 8.83
CA LYS A 193 8.07 -18.15 10.24
C LYS A 193 7.63 -16.70 10.39
N LEU A 194 6.64 -16.45 11.25
CA LEU A 194 6.19 -15.09 11.55
C LEU A 194 7.32 -14.27 12.20
N ASP A 195 7.76 -13.24 11.50
CA ASP A 195 8.66 -12.19 12.02
C ASP A 195 7.85 -10.91 12.28
N SER A 196 7.08 -10.92 13.37
CA SER A 196 6.18 -9.80 13.70
C SER A 196 6.95 -8.50 13.97
N GLU A 197 8.12 -8.60 14.63
CA GLU A 197 8.98 -7.45 14.87
C GLU A 197 9.53 -6.88 13.57
N GLY A 198 10.00 -7.72 12.64
CA GLY A 198 10.48 -7.31 11.34
C GLY A 198 9.40 -6.65 10.48
N ILE A 199 8.18 -7.18 10.47
CA ILE A 199 7.05 -6.57 9.74
C ILE A 199 6.76 -5.17 10.30
N ASN A 200 6.60 -5.06 11.63
CA ASN A 200 6.28 -3.77 12.24
C ASN A 200 7.41 -2.74 12.06
N ALA A 201 8.67 -3.16 12.12
CA ALA A 201 9.82 -2.28 11.91
C ALA A 201 9.90 -1.69 10.49
N VAL A 202 9.39 -2.40 9.49
CA VAL A 202 9.40 -1.97 8.08
C VAL A 202 8.16 -1.16 7.72
N GLU A 203 7.00 -1.61 8.18
CA GLU A 203 5.71 -1.04 7.76
C GLU A 203 5.27 0.16 8.60
N GLY A 204 5.85 0.34 9.78
CA GLY A 204 5.63 1.50 10.65
C GLY A 204 4.42 1.36 11.56
#